data_AF-U4U334-F1
#
_entry.id   AF-U4U334-F1
#
_cell.length_a   1.000
_cell.length_b   1.000
_cell.length_c   1.000
_cell.angle_alpha   90.00
_cell.angle_beta   90.00
_cell.angle_gamma   90.00
#
_symmetry.space_group_name_H-M   'P 1'
#
loop_
_entity.id
_entity.type
_entity.pdbx_description
1 polymer ?
#
loop_
_entity_poly.entity_id
_entity_poly.type
_entity_poly.pdbx_seq_one_letter_code
_entity_poly.pdbx_strand_id
1 'polypeptide(L)'
;MSDKPDTVPGLGFKDQEKAQETLKNLEGRDPDYQKLAIKGLIGRAKRTLTLTKDKDKLQNITDAISVFEQWLKDFESNNLAKENRPYLPVLSVKALLPLKDKYELKDELAERFLKAYSEEAKGEYKNLRTISSGDGEPTWDIVRNKQLKTIPTSSIDLWDDQDLPTKEHMELVLWAYSPEASKIKKNVSNYEEKLGNLKIASDEEEAKEEKKGRKRKSEGSSSSSQSEESNASEDDESPKKKSKKAEEDKMVPLTDNSLVVDISDALSEKDKVKFTVHTRTTMNNFQKLEFLVVRQHEEFIWLHDRFEEEPKYAGYIIPPPPPRPNFDASREKLQRLGEGEGTMTKEEFTKMKQELEAEYLATFKKTVAMHEVFLTRLACHSVFREDSHLHVFLEYDQDLCARPKGKLQQLGGLVKSLGSTTDQYYLNATVRDVNDFFEQQMVSLTEYHTQLRDATGRTDRMTEKHKELADSYIKISSGLLQLANSDNGHLDKFFARKVESRVASDQDLKLADTLRYYMRDSQAAKSLLVRRLKCLANYENANRALEKARHKNKDIHA
;
A
#
# COMPACT_ATOMS: atom_id res chain seq x y z
N MET A 1 16.67 12.08 -27.80
CA MET A 1 15.69 11.28 -27.05
C MET A 1 16.49 10.40 -26.12
N SER A 2 16.30 10.48 -24.80
CA SER A 2 16.92 9.50 -23.90
C SER A 2 16.13 8.21 -24.02
N ASP A 3 16.79 7.10 -24.34
CA ASP A 3 16.18 5.80 -24.13
C ASP A 3 15.81 5.65 -22.65
N LYS A 4 14.67 5.02 -22.38
CA LYS A 4 14.27 4.69 -21.02
C LYS A 4 15.03 3.42 -20.61
N PRO A 5 15.68 3.38 -19.44
CA PRO A 5 16.47 2.21 -19.02
C PRO A 5 15.63 0.93 -18.86
N ASP A 6 14.30 1.05 -18.78
CA ASP A 6 13.36 -0.08 -18.70
C ASP A 6 13.12 -0.83 -20.03
N THR A 7 13.52 -0.27 -21.18
CA THR A 7 13.13 -0.77 -22.51
C THR A 7 14.30 -1.34 -23.30
N VAL A 8 14.17 -2.60 -23.72
CA VAL A 8 15.17 -3.29 -24.55
C VAL A 8 15.33 -2.56 -25.90
N PRO A 9 16.57 -2.21 -26.30
CA PRO A 9 16.84 -1.57 -27.58
C PRO A 9 16.63 -2.52 -28.77
N GLY A 10 16.43 -1.97 -29.97
CA GLY A 10 16.41 -2.74 -31.22
C GLY A 10 15.12 -3.49 -31.56
N LEU A 11 14.09 -3.46 -30.70
CA LEU A 11 12.78 -4.09 -30.99
C LEU A 11 12.02 -3.33 -32.11
N GLY A 12 11.47 -4.04 -33.08
CA GLY A 12 10.80 -3.43 -34.24
C GLY A 12 9.78 -4.33 -34.96
N PHE A 13 9.12 -3.79 -35.98
CA PHE A 13 8.04 -4.46 -36.73
C PHE A 13 7.95 -4.00 -38.20
N LYS A 14 9.06 -3.50 -38.79
CA LYS A 14 9.07 -2.94 -40.15
C LYS A 14 8.73 -3.96 -41.25
N ASP A 15 9.10 -5.21 -41.03
CA ASP A 15 8.97 -6.35 -41.94
C ASP A 15 9.06 -7.66 -41.14
N GLN A 16 8.81 -8.79 -41.81
CA GLN A 16 8.84 -10.13 -41.23
C GLN A 16 10.23 -10.48 -40.64
N GLU A 17 11.31 -10.09 -41.30
CA GLU A 17 12.69 -10.31 -40.83
C GLU A 17 12.94 -9.58 -39.50
N LYS A 18 12.55 -8.30 -39.39
CA LYS A 18 12.67 -7.56 -38.13
C LYS A 18 11.77 -8.11 -37.03
N ALA A 19 10.62 -8.68 -37.36
CA ALA A 19 9.78 -9.36 -36.37
C ALA A 19 10.50 -10.61 -35.80
N GLN A 20 11.16 -11.41 -36.65
CA GLN A 20 11.97 -12.54 -36.22
C GLN A 20 13.21 -12.11 -35.42
N GLU A 21 13.93 -11.08 -35.84
CA GLU A 21 15.04 -10.49 -35.08
C GLU A 21 14.56 -9.97 -33.71
N THR A 22 13.37 -9.37 -33.66
CA THR A 22 12.75 -8.88 -32.42
C THR A 22 12.37 -10.01 -31.46
N LEU A 23 11.90 -11.15 -31.97
CA LEU A 23 11.69 -12.36 -31.16
C LEU A 23 13.02 -12.88 -30.59
N LYS A 24 14.08 -12.92 -31.41
CA LYS A 24 15.43 -13.33 -30.98
C LYS A 24 15.99 -12.40 -29.89
N ASN A 25 15.79 -11.09 -30.02
CA ASN A 25 16.24 -10.09 -29.03
C ASN A 25 15.45 -10.14 -27.69
N LEU A 26 14.31 -10.84 -27.67
CA LEU A 26 13.48 -11.09 -26.49
C LEU A 26 13.73 -12.47 -25.86
N GLU A 27 14.45 -13.36 -26.53
CA GLU A 27 14.77 -14.70 -26.04
C GLU A 27 15.54 -14.65 -24.70
N GLY A 28 15.24 -15.59 -23.80
CA GLY A 28 15.83 -15.66 -22.46
C GLY A 28 15.33 -14.62 -21.43
N ARG A 29 14.58 -13.58 -21.84
CA ARG A 29 14.01 -12.56 -20.94
C ARG A 29 12.76 -13.07 -20.21
N ASP A 30 12.26 -12.32 -19.23
CA ASP A 30 11.06 -12.68 -18.45
C ASP A 30 9.85 -12.97 -19.39
N PRO A 31 9.19 -14.14 -19.31
CA PRO A 31 8.06 -14.49 -20.18
C PRO A 31 6.93 -13.44 -20.22
N ASP A 32 6.60 -12.85 -19.07
CA ASP A 32 5.60 -11.77 -18.99
C ASP A 32 6.06 -10.49 -19.70
N TYR A 33 7.36 -10.18 -19.68
CA TYR A 33 7.92 -9.06 -20.43
C TYR A 33 7.93 -9.32 -21.94
N GLN A 34 8.31 -10.54 -22.37
CA GLN A 34 8.23 -10.93 -23.78
C GLN A 34 6.79 -10.76 -24.31
N LYS A 35 5.80 -11.30 -23.59
CA LYS A 35 4.37 -11.16 -23.93
C LYS A 35 3.91 -9.70 -23.98
N LEU A 36 4.33 -8.88 -23.01
CA LEU A 36 4.00 -7.46 -22.96
C LEU A 36 4.62 -6.67 -24.13
N ALA A 37 5.90 -6.91 -24.43
CA ALA A 37 6.62 -6.27 -25.52
C ALA A 37 5.99 -6.59 -26.87
N ILE A 38 5.67 -7.87 -27.13
CA ILE A 38 5.04 -8.34 -28.36
C ILE A 38 3.62 -7.78 -28.52
N LYS A 39 2.78 -7.80 -27.48
CA LYS A 39 1.46 -7.14 -27.53
C LYS A 39 1.56 -5.63 -27.81
N GLY A 40 2.55 -4.95 -27.22
CA GLY A 40 2.83 -3.54 -27.49
C GLY A 40 3.29 -3.27 -28.92
N LEU A 41 4.09 -4.17 -29.50
CA LEU A 41 4.52 -4.09 -30.91
C LEU A 41 3.35 -4.31 -31.87
N ILE A 42 2.50 -5.32 -31.65
CA ILE A 42 1.28 -5.54 -32.43
C ILE A 42 0.35 -4.32 -32.37
N GLY A 43 0.16 -3.72 -31.19
CA GLY A 43 -0.65 -2.51 -31.03
C GLY A 43 -0.11 -1.33 -31.84
N ARG A 44 1.21 -1.11 -31.84
CA ARG A 44 1.87 -0.09 -32.67
C ARG A 44 1.76 -0.41 -34.16
N ALA A 45 1.99 -1.66 -34.56
CA ALA A 45 1.87 -2.12 -35.94
C ALA A 45 0.46 -1.91 -36.50
N LYS A 46 -0.58 -2.29 -35.76
CA LYS A 46 -1.98 -2.06 -36.13
C LYS A 46 -2.32 -0.57 -36.23
N ARG A 47 -1.77 0.30 -35.36
CA ARG A 47 -1.89 1.77 -35.51
C ARG A 47 -1.14 2.30 -36.74
N THR A 48 -0.01 1.71 -37.13
CA THR A 48 0.71 2.11 -38.35
C THR A 48 -0.05 1.71 -39.63
N LEU A 49 -0.71 0.54 -39.65
CA LEU A 49 -1.55 0.10 -40.76
C LEU A 49 -2.71 1.07 -41.05
N THR A 50 -3.31 1.71 -40.04
CA THR A 50 -4.39 2.68 -40.25
C THR A 50 -3.93 4.02 -40.81
N LEU A 51 -2.62 4.31 -40.80
CA LEU A 51 -2.04 5.60 -41.18
C LEU A 51 -1.31 5.56 -42.54
N THR A 52 -0.85 4.39 -42.99
CA THR A 52 -0.10 4.25 -44.26
C THR A 52 -0.99 3.80 -45.41
N LYS A 53 -0.72 4.27 -46.62
CA LYS A 53 -1.40 3.86 -47.88
C LYS A 53 -0.47 3.14 -48.86
N ASP A 54 0.77 2.91 -48.42
CA ASP A 54 1.85 2.28 -49.18
C ASP A 54 1.66 0.75 -49.13
N LYS A 55 1.44 0.12 -50.29
CA LYS A 55 1.08 -1.31 -50.39
C LYS A 55 2.15 -2.23 -49.84
N ASP A 56 3.42 -1.95 -50.13
CA ASP A 56 4.54 -2.80 -49.71
C ASP A 56 4.74 -2.70 -48.20
N LYS A 57 4.58 -1.50 -47.63
CA LYS A 57 4.57 -1.31 -46.17
C LYS A 57 3.37 -1.98 -45.49
N LEU A 58 2.18 -1.95 -46.11
CA LEU A 58 1.00 -2.65 -45.58
C LEU A 58 1.23 -4.15 -45.51
N GLN A 59 1.81 -4.75 -46.56
CA GLN A 59 2.15 -6.18 -46.59
C GLN A 59 3.21 -6.53 -45.54
N ASN A 60 4.36 -5.84 -45.57
CA ASN A 60 5.48 -6.07 -44.64
C ASN A 60 5.07 -5.99 -43.16
N ILE A 61 4.22 -5.02 -42.79
CA ILE A 61 3.72 -4.87 -41.41
C ILE A 61 2.67 -5.96 -41.08
N THR A 62 1.88 -6.41 -42.04
CA THR A 62 0.92 -7.52 -41.85
C THR A 62 1.64 -8.85 -41.64
N ASP A 63 2.72 -9.10 -42.37
CA ASP A 63 3.56 -10.29 -42.20
C ASP A 63 4.30 -10.26 -40.85
N ALA A 64 4.79 -9.07 -40.44
CA ALA A 64 5.37 -8.85 -39.10
C ALA A 64 4.35 -9.12 -37.96
N ILE A 65 3.10 -8.68 -38.11
CA ILE A 65 2.03 -8.98 -37.14
C ILE A 65 1.75 -10.48 -37.09
N SER A 66 1.72 -11.15 -38.23
CA SER A 66 1.43 -12.59 -38.33
C SER A 66 2.47 -13.44 -37.57
N VAL A 67 3.76 -13.08 -37.67
CA VAL A 67 4.85 -13.68 -36.87
C VAL A 67 4.59 -13.53 -35.37
N PHE A 68 4.19 -12.34 -34.93
CA PHE A 68 3.93 -12.07 -33.51
C PHE A 68 2.65 -12.73 -32.98
N GLU A 69 1.60 -12.82 -33.78
CA GLU A 69 0.35 -13.49 -33.39
C GLU A 69 0.53 -15.01 -33.31
N GLN A 70 1.31 -15.60 -34.22
CA GLN A 70 1.72 -17.01 -34.13
C GLN A 70 2.56 -17.26 -32.87
N TRP A 71 3.56 -16.43 -32.58
CA TRP A 71 4.35 -16.56 -31.35
C TRP A 71 3.50 -16.43 -30.08
N LEU A 72 2.52 -15.50 -30.04
CA LEU A 72 1.59 -15.38 -28.91
C LEU A 72 0.72 -16.62 -28.72
N LYS A 73 0.28 -17.25 -29.81
CA LYS A 73 -0.48 -18.51 -29.78
C LYS A 73 0.36 -19.66 -29.22
N ASP A 74 1.62 -19.76 -29.64
CA ASP A 74 2.56 -20.77 -29.14
C ASP A 74 2.93 -20.53 -27.67
N PHE A 75 3.09 -19.26 -27.25
CA PHE A 75 3.29 -18.88 -25.86
C PHE A 75 2.13 -19.32 -24.95
N GLU A 76 0.89 -19.15 -25.41
CA GLU A 76 -0.31 -19.52 -24.64
C GLU A 76 -0.54 -21.03 -24.64
N SER A 77 -0.31 -21.71 -25.77
CA SER A 77 -0.43 -23.17 -25.90
C SER A 77 0.61 -23.93 -25.06
N ASN A 78 1.85 -23.44 -25.02
CA ASN A 78 2.92 -24.01 -24.19
C ASN A 78 2.90 -23.51 -22.73
N ASN A 79 1.95 -22.63 -22.37
CA ASN A 79 1.76 -22.10 -21.01
C ASN A 79 3.03 -21.42 -20.42
N LEU A 80 3.81 -20.74 -21.28
CA LEU A 80 5.13 -20.19 -20.94
C LEU A 80 5.10 -19.12 -19.83
N ALA A 81 3.92 -18.55 -19.53
CA ALA A 81 3.72 -17.68 -18.37
C ALA A 81 4.11 -18.34 -17.04
N LYS A 82 3.98 -19.68 -16.91
CA LYS A 82 4.41 -20.44 -15.71
C LYS A 82 5.93 -20.49 -15.54
N GLU A 83 6.69 -20.23 -16.59
CA GLU A 83 8.15 -20.10 -16.49
C GLU A 83 8.58 -18.75 -15.90
N ASN A 84 7.66 -17.81 -15.65
CA ASN A 84 8.05 -16.52 -15.10
C ASN A 84 8.70 -16.66 -13.70
N ARG A 85 9.74 -15.87 -13.44
CA ARG A 85 10.56 -15.90 -12.22
C ARG A 85 10.58 -14.51 -11.59
N PRO A 86 9.48 -14.06 -10.95
CA PRO A 86 9.35 -12.70 -10.41
C PRO A 86 10.48 -12.35 -9.44
N TYR A 87 10.93 -11.10 -9.47
CA TYR A 87 12.05 -10.61 -8.67
C TYR A 87 11.67 -10.43 -7.19
N LEU A 88 12.59 -10.82 -6.31
CA LEU A 88 12.61 -10.39 -4.92
C LEU A 88 13.15 -8.95 -4.84
N PRO A 89 12.54 -8.03 -4.05
CA PRO A 89 13.12 -6.73 -3.77
C PRO A 89 14.51 -6.85 -3.15
N VAL A 90 15.42 -5.94 -3.49
CA VAL A 90 16.79 -5.92 -2.95
C VAL A 90 16.82 -5.96 -1.42
N LEU A 91 15.91 -5.28 -0.73
CA LEU A 91 15.81 -5.32 0.73
C LEU A 91 15.51 -6.73 1.26
N SER A 92 14.58 -7.45 0.61
CA SER A 92 14.24 -8.83 0.98
C SER A 92 15.40 -9.80 0.78
N VAL A 93 16.25 -9.58 -0.23
CA VAL A 93 17.48 -10.37 -0.42
C VAL A 93 18.54 -9.97 0.62
N LYS A 94 18.73 -8.67 0.86
CA LYS A 94 19.71 -8.16 1.83
C LYS A 94 19.48 -8.67 3.25
N ALA A 95 18.23 -8.75 3.70
CA ALA A 95 17.87 -9.31 5.01
C ALA A 95 18.31 -10.77 5.19
N LEU A 96 18.41 -11.54 4.10
CA LEU A 96 18.79 -12.96 4.10
C LEU A 96 20.28 -13.20 3.82
N LEU A 97 21.06 -12.18 3.42
CA LEU A 97 22.49 -12.34 3.11
C LEU A 97 23.33 -12.98 4.22
N PRO A 98 23.10 -12.78 5.54
CA PRO A 98 23.88 -13.48 6.58
C PRO A 98 23.79 -15.02 6.52
N LEU A 99 22.75 -15.58 5.87
CA LEU A 99 22.65 -17.02 5.65
C LEU A 99 23.59 -17.52 4.55
N LYS A 100 24.00 -16.67 3.60
CA LYS A 100 24.99 -17.01 2.58
C LYS A 100 26.30 -17.45 3.23
N ASP A 101 26.74 -16.67 4.24
CA ASP A 101 27.97 -16.90 4.98
C ASP A 101 27.82 -18.16 5.87
N LYS A 102 26.68 -18.31 6.57
CA LYS A 102 26.32 -19.51 7.35
C LYS A 102 26.34 -20.82 6.54
N TYR A 103 25.97 -20.78 5.26
CA TYR A 103 25.91 -21.96 4.38
C TYR A 103 27.15 -22.11 3.46
N GLU A 104 28.15 -21.25 3.62
CA GLU A 104 29.39 -21.18 2.83
C GLU A 104 29.15 -21.07 1.30
N LEU A 105 28.07 -20.40 0.89
CA LEU A 105 27.67 -20.28 -0.50
C LEU A 105 28.56 -19.28 -1.26
N LYS A 106 29.43 -19.80 -2.14
CA LYS A 106 30.33 -19.01 -3.00
C LYS A 106 29.88 -19.07 -4.45
N ASP A 107 29.08 -18.10 -4.87
CA ASP A 107 28.68 -17.87 -6.27
C ASP A 107 29.08 -16.44 -6.68
N GLU A 108 30.29 -16.30 -7.22
CA GLU A 108 30.85 -15.02 -7.70
C GLU A 108 29.97 -14.35 -8.77
N LEU A 109 29.21 -15.15 -9.54
CA LEU A 109 28.35 -14.63 -10.59
C LEU A 109 27.03 -14.08 -10.01
N ALA A 110 26.46 -14.74 -9.02
CA ALA A 110 25.32 -14.22 -8.25
C ALA A 110 25.70 -12.97 -7.45
N GLU A 111 26.91 -12.92 -6.89
CA GLU A 111 27.42 -11.71 -6.23
C GLU A 111 27.53 -10.51 -7.19
N ARG A 112 28.09 -10.72 -8.40
CA ARG A 112 28.12 -9.70 -9.46
C ARG A 112 26.71 -9.27 -9.88
N PHE A 113 25.78 -10.22 -10.01
CA PHE A 113 24.37 -9.94 -10.29
C PHE A 113 23.72 -9.09 -9.19
N LEU A 114 23.91 -9.44 -7.90
CA LEU A 114 23.34 -8.69 -6.78
C LEU A 114 23.93 -7.29 -6.65
N LYS A 115 25.22 -7.13 -6.95
CA LYS A 115 25.86 -5.82 -7.05
C LYS A 115 25.22 -4.98 -8.16
N ALA A 116 25.14 -5.51 -9.38
CA ALA A 116 24.49 -4.82 -10.49
C ALA A 116 23.00 -4.50 -10.20
N TYR A 117 22.27 -5.41 -9.55
CA TYR A 117 20.87 -5.19 -9.17
C TYR A 117 20.69 -4.12 -8.10
N SER A 118 21.60 -4.03 -7.12
CA SER A 118 21.49 -3.08 -6.02
C SER A 118 22.10 -1.71 -6.31
N GLU A 119 23.25 -1.64 -6.99
CA GLU A 119 23.99 -0.40 -7.27
C GLU A 119 23.62 0.20 -8.63
N GLU A 120 23.81 -0.54 -9.72
CA GLU A 120 23.64 -0.04 -11.09
C GLU A 120 22.15 0.11 -11.47
N ALA A 121 21.35 -0.93 -11.18
CA ALA A 121 19.91 -0.92 -11.39
C ALA A 121 19.14 -0.17 -10.29
N LYS A 122 19.80 0.19 -9.18
CA LYS A 122 19.22 0.90 -8.01
C LYS A 122 18.02 0.17 -7.38
N GLY A 123 17.99 -1.16 -7.46
CA GLY A 123 16.88 -2.00 -7.00
C GLY A 123 15.67 -2.11 -7.94
N GLU A 124 15.67 -1.39 -9.06
CA GLU A 124 14.62 -1.47 -10.09
C GLU A 124 14.95 -2.54 -11.13
N TYR A 125 14.34 -3.71 -10.99
CA TYR A 125 14.67 -4.90 -11.79
C TYR A 125 14.49 -4.70 -13.32
N LYS A 126 13.70 -3.71 -13.74
CA LYS A 126 13.50 -3.39 -15.16
C LYS A 126 14.77 -2.85 -15.82
N ASN A 127 15.64 -2.19 -15.05
CA ASN A 127 16.90 -1.63 -15.54
C ASN A 127 17.92 -2.74 -15.90
N LEU A 128 17.79 -3.94 -15.31
CA LEU A 128 18.61 -5.11 -15.64
C LEU A 128 18.47 -5.56 -17.10
N ARG A 129 17.47 -5.05 -17.83
CA ARG A 129 17.26 -5.30 -19.27
C ARG A 129 18.21 -4.53 -20.18
N THR A 130 18.87 -3.50 -19.67
CA THR A 130 19.84 -2.66 -20.41
C THR A 130 21.24 -2.68 -19.80
N ILE A 131 21.41 -3.18 -18.58
CA ILE A 131 22.71 -3.34 -17.94
C ILE A 131 23.34 -4.66 -18.39
N SER A 132 24.51 -4.58 -19.03
CA SER A 132 25.28 -5.74 -19.47
C SER A 132 25.94 -6.48 -18.30
N SER A 133 26.13 -7.79 -18.44
CA SER A 133 26.92 -8.58 -17.48
C SER A 133 28.44 -8.53 -17.74
N GLY A 134 28.85 -8.03 -18.91
CA GLY A 134 30.24 -7.85 -19.36
C GLY A 134 30.33 -7.27 -20.77
N ASP A 135 31.53 -7.04 -21.28
CA ASP A 135 31.72 -6.53 -22.64
C ASP A 135 31.31 -7.56 -23.69
N GLY A 136 30.25 -7.27 -24.45
CA GLY A 136 29.68 -8.18 -25.45
C GLY A 136 28.80 -9.31 -24.90
N GLU A 137 28.64 -9.40 -23.59
CA GLU A 137 27.80 -10.41 -22.91
C GLU A 137 26.31 -10.01 -22.87
N PRO A 138 25.39 -10.95 -22.60
CA PRO A 138 23.97 -10.65 -22.40
C PRO A 138 23.70 -9.74 -21.19
N THR A 139 22.52 -9.10 -21.20
CA THR A 139 22.04 -8.28 -20.09
C THR A 139 21.67 -9.14 -18.87
N TRP A 140 21.75 -8.57 -17.67
CA TRP A 140 21.60 -9.32 -16.42
C TRP A 140 20.25 -10.04 -16.25
N ASP A 141 19.17 -9.54 -16.86
CA ASP A 141 17.87 -10.23 -16.90
C ASP A 141 17.95 -11.59 -17.63
N ILE A 142 18.69 -11.66 -18.74
CA ILE A 142 18.92 -12.89 -19.51
C ILE A 142 19.83 -13.83 -18.72
N VAL A 143 20.94 -13.33 -18.16
CA VAL A 143 21.91 -14.14 -17.40
C VAL A 143 21.23 -14.78 -16.19
N ARG A 144 20.50 -13.98 -15.40
CA ARG A 144 19.71 -14.48 -14.26
C ARG A 144 18.74 -15.59 -14.68
N ASN A 145 17.93 -15.36 -15.71
CA ASN A 145 16.92 -16.33 -16.12
C ASN A 145 17.53 -17.61 -16.69
N LYS A 146 18.74 -17.54 -17.28
CA LYS A 146 19.52 -18.71 -17.69
C LYS A 146 19.99 -19.53 -16.47
N GLN A 147 20.50 -18.89 -15.41
CA GLN A 147 20.94 -19.58 -14.19
C GLN A 147 19.76 -20.13 -13.37
N LEU A 148 18.64 -19.40 -13.28
CA LEU A 148 17.42 -19.90 -12.64
C LEU A 148 16.76 -21.08 -13.37
N LYS A 149 17.17 -21.38 -14.61
CA LYS A 149 16.76 -22.59 -15.35
C LYS A 149 17.65 -23.80 -15.08
N THR A 150 18.86 -23.63 -14.56
CA THR A 150 19.75 -24.75 -14.21
C THR A 150 19.51 -25.28 -12.79
N ILE A 151 18.86 -24.51 -11.92
CA ILE A 151 18.55 -24.92 -10.53
C ILE A 151 17.19 -25.67 -10.50
N PRO A 152 17.13 -26.94 -10.03
CA PRO A 152 15.92 -27.76 -10.09
C PRO A 152 14.89 -27.39 -9.00
N THR A 153 13.87 -26.62 -9.34
CA THR A 153 12.91 -26.06 -8.37
C THR A 153 11.82 -27.02 -7.87
N SER A 154 11.71 -28.25 -8.38
CA SER A 154 10.53 -29.11 -8.18
C SER A 154 10.61 -30.11 -7.00
N SER A 155 11.71 -30.10 -6.24
CA SER A 155 11.94 -31.06 -5.14
C SER A 155 12.87 -30.51 -4.05
N ILE A 156 12.88 -29.19 -3.84
CA ILE A 156 13.69 -28.52 -2.82
C ILE A 156 12.78 -28.16 -1.64
N ASP A 157 13.15 -28.60 -0.43
CA ASP A 157 12.57 -28.08 0.80
C ASP A 157 13.04 -26.63 0.99
N LEU A 158 12.10 -25.69 0.99
CA LEU A 158 12.41 -24.25 0.95
C LEU A 158 12.72 -23.65 2.33
N TRP A 159 12.38 -24.33 3.42
CA TRP A 159 12.42 -23.77 4.78
C TRP A 159 13.00 -24.79 5.77
N ASP A 160 13.82 -24.32 6.70
CA ASP A 160 14.26 -25.10 7.86
C ASP A 160 13.24 -25.01 9.02
N ASP A 161 13.51 -25.78 10.09
CA ASP A 161 12.69 -25.81 11.31
C ASP A 161 12.57 -24.44 12.03
N GLN A 162 13.34 -23.43 11.62
CA GLN A 162 13.37 -22.08 12.19
C GLN A 162 12.67 -21.04 11.30
N ASP A 163 11.98 -21.49 10.23
CA ASP A 163 11.36 -20.67 9.18
C ASP A 163 12.36 -19.83 8.36
N LEU A 164 13.65 -20.22 8.36
CA LEU A 164 14.70 -19.62 7.54
C LEU A 164 14.85 -20.37 6.21
N PRO A 165 15.24 -19.70 5.10
CA PRO A 165 15.57 -20.37 3.86
C PRO A 165 16.68 -21.42 4.03
N THR A 166 16.47 -22.60 3.47
CA THR A 166 17.49 -23.66 3.36
C THR A 166 18.65 -23.24 2.46
N LYS A 167 19.74 -24.02 2.44
CA LYS A 167 20.90 -23.76 1.57
C LYS A 167 20.49 -23.69 0.09
N GLU A 168 19.69 -24.65 -0.33
CA GLU A 168 19.16 -24.81 -1.68
C GLU A 168 18.18 -23.70 -2.05
N HIS A 169 17.38 -23.20 -1.09
CA HIS A 169 16.55 -22.02 -1.30
C HIS A 169 17.39 -20.74 -1.37
N MET A 170 18.48 -20.65 -0.59
CA MET A 170 19.39 -19.50 -0.65
C MET A 170 20.07 -19.36 -2.02
N GLU A 171 20.39 -20.46 -2.71
CA GLU A 171 20.88 -20.42 -4.09
C GLU A 171 19.89 -19.72 -5.04
N LEU A 172 18.58 -19.93 -4.88
CA LEU A 172 17.55 -19.19 -5.63
C LEU A 172 17.43 -17.72 -5.19
N VAL A 173 17.52 -17.45 -3.88
CA VAL A 173 17.41 -16.11 -3.29
C VAL A 173 18.57 -15.21 -3.71
N LEU A 174 19.78 -15.75 -3.86
CA LEU A 174 20.94 -15.01 -4.38
C LEU A 174 20.72 -14.52 -5.83
N TRP A 175 19.94 -15.26 -6.63
CA TRP A 175 19.46 -14.82 -7.95
C TRP A 175 18.18 -13.96 -7.89
N ALA A 176 17.88 -13.38 -6.72
CA ALA A 176 16.69 -12.58 -6.42
C ALA A 176 15.39 -13.29 -6.85
N TYR A 177 15.25 -14.58 -6.57
CA TYR A 177 14.05 -15.37 -6.84
C TYR A 177 13.66 -16.25 -5.65
N SER A 178 12.36 -16.52 -5.52
CA SER A 178 11.84 -17.56 -4.63
C SER A 178 10.47 -18.00 -5.15
N PRO A 179 10.16 -19.32 -5.15
CA PRO A 179 8.80 -19.81 -5.39
C PRO A 179 7.79 -19.23 -4.38
N GLU A 180 8.22 -18.98 -3.15
CA GLU A 180 7.43 -18.41 -2.06
C GLU A 180 7.83 -16.95 -1.74
N ALA A 181 8.07 -16.15 -2.77
CA ALA A 181 8.45 -14.74 -2.63
C ALA A 181 7.53 -13.92 -1.69
N SER A 182 6.26 -14.30 -1.55
CA SER A 182 5.30 -13.67 -0.63
C SER A 182 5.57 -13.96 0.85
N LYS A 183 6.15 -15.12 1.20
CA LYS A 183 6.54 -15.47 2.58
C LYS A 183 7.79 -14.67 2.97
N ILE A 184 8.80 -14.63 2.08
CA ILE A 184 10.00 -13.80 2.29
C ILE A 184 9.63 -12.32 2.52
N LYS A 185 8.80 -11.73 1.64
CA LYS A 185 8.44 -10.30 1.71
C LYS A 185 7.70 -9.90 2.99
N LYS A 186 6.97 -10.81 3.64
CA LYS A 186 6.22 -10.53 4.88
C LYS A 186 7.11 -10.61 6.12
N ASN A 187 8.20 -11.37 6.06
CA ASN A 187 9.03 -11.73 7.21
C ASN A 187 10.37 -10.96 7.25
N VAL A 188 10.58 -9.95 6.39
CA VAL A 188 11.85 -9.21 6.27
C VAL A 188 12.39 -8.75 7.63
N SER A 189 11.57 -8.07 8.44
CA SER A 189 11.99 -7.59 9.77
C SER A 189 12.29 -8.73 10.77
N ASN A 190 11.62 -9.88 10.64
CA ASN A 190 11.89 -11.07 11.45
C ASN A 190 13.25 -11.69 11.07
N TYR A 191 13.61 -11.68 9.78
CA TYR A 191 14.93 -12.09 9.32
C TYR A 191 16.01 -11.09 9.76
N GLU A 192 15.76 -9.79 9.68
CA GLU A 192 16.69 -8.76 10.17
C GLU A 192 16.95 -8.89 11.68
N GLU A 193 15.91 -9.21 12.48
CA GLU A 193 16.03 -9.48 13.91
C GLU A 193 16.77 -10.80 14.22
N LYS A 194 16.36 -11.93 13.61
CA LYS A 194 16.98 -13.25 13.80
C LYS A 194 18.44 -13.29 13.32
N LEU A 195 18.73 -12.68 12.17
CA LEU A 195 20.03 -12.76 11.49
C LEU A 195 20.95 -11.57 11.81
N GLY A 196 20.42 -10.46 12.31
CA GLY A 196 21.23 -9.36 12.85
C GLY A 196 22.08 -9.81 14.05
N ASN A 197 21.51 -10.62 14.93
CA ASN A 197 22.22 -11.24 16.06
C ASN A 197 23.31 -12.23 15.61
N LEU A 198 23.18 -12.84 14.44
CA LEU A 198 24.19 -13.76 13.88
C LEU A 198 25.44 -13.03 13.40
N LYS A 199 25.32 -11.82 12.83
CA LYS A 199 26.49 -10.97 12.51
C LYS A 199 27.25 -10.53 13.76
N ILE A 200 26.54 -10.12 14.80
CA ILE A 200 27.18 -9.71 16.06
C ILE A 200 27.91 -10.91 16.69
N ALA A 201 27.35 -12.12 16.60
CA ALA A 201 28.00 -13.34 17.09
C ALA A 201 29.24 -13.75 16.28
N SER A 202 29.22 -13.65 14.94
CA SER A 202 30.40 -13.94 14.10
C SER A 202 31.53 -12.95 14.36
N ASP A 203 31.21 -11.67 14.40
CA ASP A 203 32.20 -10.59 14.61
C ASP A 203 32.80 -10.69 16.04
N GLU A 204 32.02 -11.14 17.02
CA GLU A 204 32.52 -11.46 18.36
C GLU A 204 33.40 -12.72 18.44
N GLU A 205 33.15 -13.74 17.63
CA GLU A 205 33.99 -14.96 17.56
C GLU A 205 35.33 -14.66 16.87
N GLU A 206 35.34 -13.95 15.74
CA GLU A 206 36.58 -13.48 15.09
C GLU A 206 37.39 -12.56 16.03
N ALA A 207 36.73 -11.64 16.74
CA ALA A 207 37.38 -10.81 17.76
C ALA A 207 37.89 -11.59 18.99
N LYS A 208 37.40 -12.81 19.23
CA LYS A 208 37.91 -13.74 20.27
C LYS A 208 39.08 -14.58 19.75
N GLU A 209 39.10 -14.95 18.47
CA GLU A 209 40.26 -15.61 17.84
C GLU A 209 41.46 -14.66 17.71
N GLU A 210 41.27 -13.42 17.23
CA GLU A 210 42.36 -12.42 17.20
C GLU A 210 42.97 -12.16 18.59
N LYS A 211 42.13 -12.17 19.64
CA LYS A 211 42.59 -12.01 21.03
C LYS A 211 43.30 -13.25 21.60
N LYS A 212 43.02 -14.46 21.09
CA LYS A 212 43.81 -15.67 21.41
C LYS A 212 45.15 -15.69 20.68
N GLY A 213 45.21 -15.21 19.44
CA GLY A 213 46.46 -15.13 18.65
C GLY A 213 47.53 -14.20 19.25
N ARG A 214 47.11 -13.17 20.01
CA ARG A 214 48.01 -12.12 20.53
C ARG A 214 48.63 -12.37 21.91
N LYS A 215 48.34 -13.51 22.59
CA LYS A 215 48.82 -13.76 23.97
C LYS A 215 50.11 -14.60 24.07
N ARG A 216 51.14 -14.22 23.29
CA ARG A 216 52.53 -14.70 23.43
C ARG A 216 53.58 -13.60 23.18
N LYS A 217 53.82 -12.73 24.17
CA LYS A 217 55.14 -12.14 24.53
C LYS A 217 55.02 -11.14 25.71
N SER A 218 56.05 -11.12 26.56
CA SER A 218 56.42 -10.12 27.60
C SER A 218 55.30 -9.65 28.56
N GLU A 219 55.29 -10.00 29.85
CA GLU A 219 56.23 -9.58 30.92
C GLU A 219 56.30 -8.05 31.14
N GLY A 220 56.10 -7.60 32.39
CA GLY A 220 56.27 -6.18 32.73
C GLY A 220 55.51 -5.61 33.94
N SER A 221 55.65 -6.22 35.12
CA SER A 221 55.64 -5.58 36.47
C SER A 221 54.69 -4.41 36.83
N SER A 222 53.99 -4.57 37.97
CA SER A 222 53.61 -3.54 38.98
C SER A 222 52.53 -2.50 38.61
N SER A 223 51.66 -2.01 39.51
CA SER A 223 51.55 -2.19 40.98
C SER A 223 50.09 -2.08 41.49
N SER A 224 49.86 -2.63 42.70
CA SER A 224 48.90 -2.25 43.78
C SER A 224 47.71 -1.30 43.54
N SER A 225 46.58 -1.37 44.27
CA SER A 225 46.01 -2.32 45.26
C SER A 225 44.68 -1.71 45.74
N GLN A 226 43.66 -2.53 46.08
CA GLN A 226 42.59 -2.22 47.07
C GLN A 226 41.69 -0.98 46.76
N SER A 227 40.56 -0.69 47.42
CA SER A 227 39.43 -1.46 48.04
C SER A 227 38.29 -0.43 48.31
N GLU A 228 37.08 -0.67 48.84
CA GLU A 228 36.39 -1.81 49.50
C GLU A 228 34.93 -1.92 48.99
N GLU A 229 34.15 -2.89 49.48
CA GLU A 229 32.68 -2.87 49.45
C GLU A 229 32.12 -2.07 50.65
N SER A 230 30.91 -1.53 50.56
CA SER A 230 30.07 -1.29 51.76
C SER A 230 28.59 -1.32 51.42
N ASN A 231 27.79 -1.85 52.35
CA ASN A 231 26.47 -2.44 52.09
C ASN A 231 25.30 -1.60 52.65
N ALA A 232 24.11 -1.82 52.08
CA ALA A 232 22.77 -1.74 52.67
C ALA A 232 22.25 -0.47 53.41
N SER A 233 21.06 -0.02 52.99
CA SER A 233 19.90 0.16 53.90
C SER A 233 18.59 0.26 53.08
N GLU A 234 17.56 -0.48 53.48
CA GLU A 234 16.18 -0.39 52.95
C GLU A 234 15.38 0.69 53.70
N ASP A 235 14.46 1.41 53.04
CA ASP A 235 13.03 1.41 53.43
C ASP A 235 12.11 2.25 52.50
N ASP A 236 10.82 1.91 52.59
CA ASP A 236 9.63 2.20 51.79
C ASP A 236 9.24 3.68 51.46
N GLU A 237 8.80 3.96 50.22
CA GLU A 237 7.44 4.50 49.94
C GLU A 237 7.10 4.70 48.44
N SER A 238 5.99 4.09 48.01
CA SER A 238 4.98 4.57 47.02
C SER A 238 5.31 4.83 45.51
N PRO A 239 4.43 4.40 44.55
CA PRO A 239 4.77 4.37 43.12
C PRO A 239 4.08 5.46 42.25
N LYS A 240 4.79 6.52 41.87
CA LYS A 240 4.31 7.52 40.85
C LYS A 240 5.29 7.85 39.71
N LYS A 241 6.42 7.15 39.57
CA LYS A 241 7.44 7.41 38.54
C LYS A 241 7.59 6.37 37.42
N LYS A 242 6.86 5.24 37.46
CA LYS A 242 7.04 4.14 36.48
C LYS A 242 6.31 4.30 35.14
N SER A 243 5.35 5.22 35.00
CA SER A 243 4.61 5.39 33.73
C SER A 243 5.37 6.21 32.67
N LYS A 244 6.08 7.28 33.04
CA LYS A 244 6.80 8.12 32.06
C LYS A 244 8.01 7.45 31.41
N LYS A 245 8.68 6.53 32.11
CA LYS A 245 9.94 5.93 31.64
C LYS A 245 9.75 4.78 30.63
N ALA A 246 8.51 4.47 30.25
CA ALA A 246 8.17 3.37 29.32
C ALA A 246 7.76 3.85 27.92
N GLU A 247 7.57 5.16 27.71
CA GLU A 247 7.25 5.75 26.40
C GLU A 247 8.49 6.34 25.69
N GLU A 248 9.48 6.82 26.45
CA GLU A 248 10.74 7.38 25.90
C GLU A 248 11.58 6.33 25.12
N ASP A 249 11.41 5.04 25.43
CA ASP A 249 12.22 3.92 24.88
C ASP A 249 11.76 3.43 23.48
N LYS A 250 10.89 4.17 22.80
CA LYS A 250 10.43 3.91 21.42
C LYS A 250 10.83 5.01 20.42
N MET A 251 11.78 5.87 20.79
CA MET A 251 12.14 7.05 20.02
C MET A 251 13.07 6.70 18.84
N VAL A 252 12.48 6.31 17.70
CA VAL A 252 13.21 6.23 16.42
C VAL A 252 13.77 7.62 16.07
N PRO A 253 15.07 7.78 15.80
CA PRO A 253 15.64 9.05 15.37
C PRO A 253 14.97 9.54 14.07
N LEU A 254 14.40 10.74 14.12
CA LEU A 254 13.83 11.38 12.93
C LEU A 254 14.97 11.81 11.99
N THR A 255 14.83 11.48 10.70
CA THR A 255 15.74 11.98 9.67
C THR A 255 15.53 13.48 9.43
N ASP A 256 16.52 14.16 8.86
CA ASP A 256 16.41 15.56 8.47
C ASP A 256 15.17 15.82 7.58
N ASN A 257 14.48 16.94 7.84
CA ASN A 257 13.32 17.40 7.08
C ASN A 257 12.18 16.36 6.98
N SER A 258 11.84 15.71 8.10
CA SER A 258 10.75 14.74 8.24
C SER A 258 9.57 15.29 9.04
N LEU A 259 8.36 14.81 8.71
CA LEU A 259 7.11 15.12 9.40
C LEU A 259 6.38 13.80 9.67
N VAL A 260 6.20 13.48 10.95
CA VAL A 260 5.48 12.30 11.43
C VAL A 260 4.22 12.78 12.14
N VAL A 261 3.08 12.21 11.75
CA VAL A 261 1.76 12.53 12.32
C VAL A 261 1.04 11.23 12.66
N ASP A 262 0.61 11.14 13.92
CA ASP A 262 -0.14 10.02 14.50
C ASP A 262 -1.33 10.56 15.33
N ILE A 263 -2.31 9.71 15.67
CA ILE A 263 -3.42 10.08 16.56
C ILE A 263 -3.19 9.41 17.91
N SER A 264 -2.62 10.17 18.85
CA SER A 264 -2.21 9.66 20.17
C SER A 264 -3.39 9.31 21.07
N ASP A 265 -4.53 10.00 20.90
CA ASP A 265 -5.77 9.75 21.65
C ASP A 265 -6.99 10.18 20.82
N ALA A 266 -8.17 9.64 21.13
CA ALA A 266 -9.42 10.14 20.59
C ALA A 266 -10.56 9.97 21.60
N LEU A 267 -11.41 10.99 21.70
CA LEU A 267 -12.54 11.06 22.63
C LEU A 267 -13.87 11.16 21.85
N SER A 268 -14.82 10.30 22.21
CA SER A 268 -16.18 10.29 21.65
C SER A 268 -17.14 10.99 22.60
N GLU A 269 -17.62 12.16 22.20
CA GLU A 269 -18.65 12.94 22.88
C GLU A 269 -20.02 12.68 22.23
N LYS A 270 -21.12 13.07 22.90
CA LYS A 270 -22.50 12.73 22.49
C LYS A 270 -22.79 12.91 20.99
N ASP A 271 -22.30 13.98 20.36
CA ASP A 271 -22.56 14.26 18.94
C ASP A 271 -21.28 14.32 18.06
N LYS A 272 -20.10 14.07 18.64
CA LYS A 272 -18.80 14.38 18.00
C LYS A 272 -17.70 13.42 18.39
N VAL A 273 -16.70 13.27 17.52
CA VAL A 273 -15.39 12.70 17.89
C VAL A 273 -14.34 13.79 17.82
N LYS A 274 -13.51 13.86 18.87
CA LYS A 274 -12.31 14.67 18.96
C LYS A 274 -11.10 13.75 18.84
N PHE A 275 -10.18 14.08 17.95
CA PHE A 275 -8.94 13.37 17.71
C PHE A 275 -7.79 14.23 18.21
N THR A 276 -6.97 13.71 19.12
CA THR A 276 -5.73 14.35 19.56
C THR A 276 -4.66 13.98 18.53
N VAL A 277 -4.40 14.90 17.61
CA VAL A 277 -3.39 14.76 16.56
C VAL A 277 -2.03 15.11 17.17
N HIS A 278 -1.13 14.14 17.14
CA HIS A 278 0.25 14.27 17.57
C HIS A 278 1.14 14.47 16.36
N THR A 279 2.01 15.48 16.43
CA THR A 279 2.94 15.82 15.36
C THR A 279 4.35 15.89 15.90
N ARG A 280 5.27 15.20 15.24
CA ARG A 280 6.72 15.30 15.46
C ARG A 280 7.42 15.64 14.16
N THR A 281 8.31 16.64 14.17
CA THR A 281 8.86 17.23 12.95
C THR A 281 10.30 17.70 13.14
N THR A 282 11.11 17.54 12.09
CA THR A 282 12.44 18.17 11.95
C THR A 282 12.44 19.24 10.85
N MET A 283 11.26 19.70 10.44
CA MET A 283 11.09 20.73 9.42
C MET A 283 11.08 22.15 10.02
N ASN A 284 11.85 23.07 9.43
CA ASN A 284 12.05 24.42 9.94
C ASN A 284 10.84 25.37 9.82
N ASN A 285 9.73 24.90 9.23
CA ASN A 285 8.50 25.68 9.02
C ASN A 285 7.45 25.51 10.13
N PHE A 286 7.74 24.72 11.17
CA PHE A 286 6.95 24.63 12.40
C PHE A 286 7.63 25.40 13.56
N GLN A 287 6.85 25.92 14.49
CA GLN A 287 7.32 26.66 15.66
C GLN A 287 7.88 25.73 16.75
N LYS A 288 7.43 24.46 16.76
CA LYS A 288 7.80 23.44 17.74
C LYS A 288 8.15 22.13 17.02
N LEU A 289 9.07 21.36 17.59
CA LEU A 289 9.47 20.04 17.06
C LEU A 289 8.45 18.94 17.40
N GLU A 290 7.67 19.14 18.45
CA GLU A 290 6.66 18.19 18.95
C GLU A 290 5.49 18.95 19.57
N PHE A 291 4.26 18.59 19.21
CA PHE A 291 3.03 19.22 19.71
C PHE A 291 1.80 18.33 19.50
N LEU A 292 0.73 18.66 20.26
CA LEU A 292 -0.56 18.00 20.26
C LEU A 292 -1.65 19.04 19.98
N VAL A 293 -2.55 18.76 19.04
CA VAL A 293 -3.76 19.57 18.80
C VAL A 293 -5.00 18.70 18.77
N VAL A 294 -6.15 19.25 19.16
CA VAL A 294 -7.42 18.52 19.13
C VAL A 294 -8.20 18.92 17.88
N ARG A 295 -8.71 17.93 17.13
CA ARG A 295 -9.44 18.12 15.87
C ARG A 295 -10.74 17.34 15.83
N GLN A 296 -11.77 17.94 15.24
CA GLN A 296 -13.07 17.36 14.99
C GLN A 296 -13.16 16.89 13.53
N HIS A 297 -13.99 15.90 13.25
CA HIS A 297 -14.14 15.33 11.89
C HIS A 297 -14.37 16.40 10.79
N GLU A 298 -15.19 17.41 11.07
CA GLU A 298 -15.44 18.55 10.18
C GLU A 298 -14.17 19.31 9.75
N GLU A 299 -13.13 19.36 10.57
CA GLU A 299 -11.85 20.01 10.25
C GLU A 299 -11.00 19.19 9.27
N PHE A 300 -11.08 17.86 9.32
CA PHE A 300 -10.48 16.97 8.30
C PHE A 300 -11.16 17.17 6.94
N ILE A 301 -12.48 17.34 6.93
CA ILE A 301 -13.24 17.66 5.71
C ILE A 301 -12.89 19.06 5.20
N TRP A 302 -12.71 20.05 6.08
CA TRP A 302 -12.23 21.38 5.71
C TRP A 302 -10.85 21.33 5.05
N LEU A 303 -9.91 20.58 5.63
CA LEU A 303 -8.56 20.42 5.08
C LEU A 303 -8.59 19.76 3.69
N HIS A 304 -9.38 18.70 3.52
CA HIS A 304 -9.59 18.08 2.21
C HIS A 304 -10.22 19.06 1.20
N ASP A 305 -11.27 19.80 1.60
CA ASP A 305 -11.89 20.84 0.77
C ASP A 305 -10.84 21.91 0.35
N ARG A 306 -9.88 22.29 1.21
CA ARG A 306 -8.77 23.20 0.83
C ARG A 306 -7.90 22.59 -0.27
N PHE A 307 -7.47 21.33 -0.13
CA PHE A 307 -6.64 20.66 -1.13
C PHE A 307 -7.37 20.50 -2.48
N GLU A 308 -8.68 20.25 -2.50
CA GLU A 308 -9.46 20.13 -3.75
C GLU A 308 -9.70 21.47 -4.46
N GLU A 309 -9.89 22.56 -3.71
CA GLU A 309 -10.18 23.89 -4.25
C GLU A 309 -8.93 24.59 -4.82
N GLU A 310 -7.74 24.26 -4.29
CA GLU A 310 -6.47 24.92 -4.57
C GLU A 310 -5.82 24.48 -5.91
N PRO A 311 -5.70 25.37 -6.92
CA PRO A 311 -5.29 24.98 -8.28
C PRO A 311 -3.90 24.33 -8.39
N LYS A 312 -2.93 24.67 -7.52
CA LYS A 312 -1.60 24.01 -7.52
C LYS A 312 -1.69 22.49 -7.27
N TYR A 313 -2.76 22.01 -6.65
CA TYR A 313 -2.97 20.59 -6.35
C TYR A 313 -3.85 19.84 -7.35
N ALA A 314 -4.33 20.52 -8.40
CA ALA A 314 -5.17 19.92 -9.44
C ALA A 314 -4.51 18.72 -10.18
N GLY A 315 -3.17 18.66 -10.20
CA GLY A 315 -2.39 17.58 -10.82
C GLY A 315 -2.04 16.39 -9.92
N TYR A 316 -2.43 16.38 -8.65
CA TYR A 316 -2.06 15.34 -7.68
C TYR A 316 -3.27 14.51 -7.22
N ILE A 317 -3.04 13.23 -6.88
CA ILE A 317 -4.06 12.40 -6.20
C ILE A 317 -4.12 12.86 -4.74
N ILE A 318 -5.20 13.54 -4.38
CA ILE A 318 -5.47 13.94 -2.98
C ILE A 318 -6.00 12.70 -2.23
N PRO A 319 -5.47 12.34 -1.05
CA PRO A 319 -5.99 11.22 -0.26
C PRO A 319 -7.49 11.39 0.04
N PRO A 320 -8.32 10.34 -0.09
CA PRO A 320 -9.76 10.48 0.14
C PRO A 320 -10.06 10.81 1.62
N PRO A 321 -11.00 11.73 1.89
CA PRO A 321 -11.23 12.24 3.24
C PRO A 321 -11.80 11.13 4.13
N PRO A 322 -11.47 11.07 5.43
CA PRO A 322 -11.96 10.01 6.31
C PRO A 322 -13.50 9.97 6.31
N PRO A 323 -14.13 8.80 6.50
CA PRO A 323 -15.58 8.72 6.56
C PRO A 323 -16.09 9.41 7.83
N ARG A 324 -17.31 9.92 7.78
CA ARG A 324 -17.97 10.44 8.98
C ARG A 324 -18.09 9.33 10.03
N PRO A 325 -17.61 9.52 11.26
CA PRO A 325 -17.86 8.58 12.35
C PRO A 325 -19.36 8.40 12.56
N ASN A 326 -19.82 7.16 12.67
CA ASN A 326 -21.21 6.82 13.00
C ASN A 326 -21.20 5.81 14.14
N PHE A 327 -21.78 6.20 15.28
CA PHE A 327 -21.91 5.36 16.47
C PHE A 327 -23.37 5.25 16.95
N ASP A 328 -24.33 5.77 16.19
CA ASP A 328 -25.71 5.93 16.65
C ASP A 328 -26.35 4.58 16.97
N ALA A 329 -26.16 3.59 16.09
CA ALA A 329 -26.62 2.23 16.31
C ALA A 329 -25.97 1.57 17.55
N SER A 330 -24.67 1.78 17.78
CA SER A 330 -23.98 1.24 18.97
C SER A 330 -24.46 1.92 20.26
N ARG A 331 -24.72 3.22 20.22
CA ARG A 331 -25.23 4.01 21.36
C ARG A 331 -26.68 3.64 21.69
N GLU A 332 -27.53 3.49 20.68
CA GLU A 332 -28.92 3.07 20.85
C GLU A 332 -28.99 1.65 21.44
N LYS A 333 -28.16 0.71 20.95
CA LYS A 333 -28.01 -0.63 21.56
C LYS A 333 -27.60 -0.54 23.03
N LEU A 334 -26.60 0.29 23.36
CA LEU A 334 -26.10 0.45 24.73
C LEU A 334 -27.17 1.07 25.66
N GLN A 335 -27.93 2.06 25.18
CA GLN A 335 -29.01 2.68 25.92
C GLN A 335 -30.15 1.68 26.18
N ARG A 336 -30.62 0.97 25.15
CA ARG A 336 -31.66 -0.07 25.28
C ARG A 336 -31.25 -1.18 26.23
N LEU A 337 -29.97 -1.55 26.26
CA LEU A 337 -29.45 -2.53 27.23
C LEU A 337 -29.58 -2.00 28.67
N GLY A 338 -29.21 -0.73 28.91
CA GLY A 338 -29.37 -0.09 30.23
C GLY A 338 -30.83 0.03 30.67
N GLU A 339 -31.75 0.36 29.75
CA GLU A 339 -33.20 0.37 30.00
C GLU A 339 -33.74 -1.03 30.36
N GLY A 340 -33.05 -2.10 29.92
CA GLY A 340 -33.38 -3.50 30.21
C GLY A 340 -32.68 -4.13 31.42
N GLU A 341 -31.84 -3.40 32.17
CA GLU A 341 -31.00 -3.94 33.26
C GLU A 341 -31.80 -4.74 34.31
N GLY A 342 -33.05 -4.34 34.59
CA GLY A 342 -33.93 -5.02 35.54
C GLY A 342 -34.64 -6.29 35.04
N THR A 343 -34.47 -6.68 33.77
CA THR A 343 -35.20 -7.80 33.13
C THR A 343 -34.35 -9.04 32.83
N MET A 344 -33.05 -8.98 33.12
CA MET A 344 -32.08 -10.04 32.82
C MET A 344 -31.16 -10.33 34.01
N THR A 345 -30.46 -11.46 34.00
CA THR A 345 -29.50 -11.76 35.07
C THR A 345 -28.28 -10.84 35.01
N LYS A 346 -27.57 -10.67 36.14
CA LYS A 346 -26.37 -9.83 36.20
C LYS A 346 -25.26 -10.34 35.28
N GLU A 347 -25.15 -11.66 35.14
CA GLU A 347 -24.20 -12.34 34.25
C GLU A 347 -24.53 -12.05 32.78
N GLU A 348 -25.81 -12.15 32.38
CA GLU A 348 -26.27 -11.84 31.02
C GLU A 348 -26.10 -10.36 30.66
N PHE A 349 -26.47 -9.45 31.57
CA PHE A 349 -26.28 -8.01 31.40
C PHE A 349 -24.80 -7.67 31.20
N THR A 350 -23.93 -8.17 32.09
CA THR A 350 -22.49 -7.93 32.02
C THR A 350 -21.91 -8.43 30.70
N LYS A 351 -22.33 -9.61 30.24
CA LYS A 351 -21.87 -10.20 28.99
C LYS A 351 -22.35 -9.42 27.76
N MET A 352 -23.64 -9.07 27.68
CA MET A 352 -24.16 -8.27 26.56
C MET A 352 -23.53 -6.87 26.53
N LYS A 353 -23.28 -6.26 27.70
CA LYS A 353 -22.57 -4.99 27.80
C LYS A 353 -21.15 -5.08 27.24
N GLN A 354 -20.40 -6.10 27.63
CA GLN A 354 -19.06 -6.36 27.09
C GLN A 354 -19.04 -6.62 25.57
N GLU A 355 -20.02 -7.38 25.05
CA GLU A 355 -20.16 -7.63 23.61
C GLU A 355 -20.42 -6.32 22.83
N LEU A 356 -21.27 -5.42 23.36
CA LEU A 356 -21.54 -4.10 22.75
C LEU A 356 -20.38 -3.11 22.88
N GLU A 357 -19.71 -3.07 24.03
CA GLU A 357 -18.51 -2.24 24.25
C GLU A 357 -17.38 -2.65 23.30
N ALA A 358 -17.24 -3.95 22.99
CA ALA A 358 -16.30 -4.45 21.99
C ALA A 358 -16.67 -4.06 20.55
N GLU A 359 -17.96 -4.17 20.15
CA GLU A 359 -18.45 -3.72 18.84
C GLU A 359 -18.19 -2.21 18.63
N TYR A 360 -18.47 -1.42 19.66
CA TYR A 360 -18.20 0.01 19.69
C TYR A 360 -16.70 0.31 19.58
N LEU A 361 -15.85 -0.34 20.39
CA LEU A 361 -14.40 -0.12 20.39
C LEU A 361 -13.74 -0.51 19.06
N ALA A 362 -14.21 -1.57 18.40
CA ALA A 362 -13.74 -1.96 17.07
C ALA A 362 -14.06 -0.87 16.03
N THR A 363 -15.30 -0.37 16.02
CA THR A 363 -15.74 0.73 15.15
C THR A 363 -14.96 2.02 15.44
N PHE A 364 -14.67 2.29 16.71
CA PHE A 364 -13.90 3.45 17.16
C PHE A 364 -12.44 3.39 16.68
N LYS A 365 -11.73 2.27 16.93
CA LYS A 365 -10.35 2.06 16.46
C LYS A 365 -10.23 2.17 14.95
N LYS A 366 -11.17 1.59 14.20
CA LYS A 366 -11.27 1.73 12.75
C LYS A 366 -11.43 3.20 12.32
N THR A 367 -12.29 3.95 13.01
CA THR A 367 -12.48 5.39 12.75
C THR A 367 -11.18 6.17 12.95
N VAL A 368 -10.47 5.95 14.07
CA VAL A 368 -9.18 6.58 14.36
C VAL A 368 -8.16 6.25 13.26
N ALA A 369 -7.96 4.97 12.94
CA ALA A 369 -7.02 4.54 11.91
C ALA A 369 -7.31 5.17 10.54
N MET A 370 -8.59 5.36 10.17
CA MET A 370 -8.94 6.03 8.90
C MET A 370 -8.67 7.54 8.90
N HIS A 371 -8.72 8.22 10.05
CA HIS A 371 -8.35 9.63 10.18
C HIS A 371 -6.81 9.79 10.21
N GLU A 372 -6.11 8.89 10.89
CA GLU A 372 -4.65 8.85 10.94
C GLU A 372 -4.05 8.62 9.54
N VAL A 373 -4.47 7.56 8.84
CA VAL A 373 -3.99 7.24 7.48
C VAL A 373 -4.19 8.40 6.49
N PHE A 374 -5.24 9.21 6.65
CA PHE A 374 -5.42 10.42 5.85
C PHE A 374 -4.31 11.47 6.12
N LEU A 375 -4.01 11.75 7.39
CA LEU A 375 -2.95 12.68 7.77
C LEU A 375 -1.55 12.15 7.41
N THR A 376 -1.26 10.88 7.71
CA THR A 376 0.02 10.25 7.37
C THR A 376 0.27 10.28 5.85
N ARG A 377 -0.75 10.05 5.02
CA ARG A 377 -0.62 10.18 3.55
C ARG A 377 -0.32 11.60 3.08
N LEU A 378 -0.82 12.63 3.78
CA LEU A 378 -0.48 14.03 3.49
C LEU A 378 0.96 14.36 3.95
N ALA A 379 1.33 13.96 5.17
CA ALA A 379 2.64 14.19 5.77
C ALA A 379 3.78 13.47 5.03
N CYS A 380 3.55 12.26 4.52
CA CYS A 380 4.52 11.52 3.72
C CYS A 380 4.64 12.03 2.27
N HIS A 381 3.72 12.86 1.77
CA HIS A 381 3.76 13.36 0.41
C HIS A 381 4.58 14.65 0.32
N SER A 382 5.68 14.61 -0.46
CA SER A 382 6.69 15.68 -0.56
C SER A 382 6.16 17.07 -0.90
N VAL A 383 4.97 17.17 -1.50
CA VAL A 383 4.33 18.44 -1.87
C VAL A 383 3.18 18.83 -0.92
N PHE A 384 2.53 17.88 -0.25
CA PHE A 384 1.40 18.20 0.65
C PHE A 384 1.88 18.52 2.07
N ARG A 385 2.98 17.90 2.52
CA ARG A 385 3.63 18.18 3.80
C ARG A 385 4.14 19.62 3.95
N GLU A 386 4.26 20.36 2.85
CA GLU A 386 4.67 21.76 2.80
C GLU A 386 3.47 22.73 2.70
N ASP A 387 2.22 22.24 2.74
CA ASP A 387 1.04 23.12 2.60
C ASP A 387 0.70 23.88 3.88
N SER A 388 0.43 25.18 3.73
CA SER A 388 0.09 26.07 4.83
C SER A 388 -1.21 25.71 5.55
N HIS A 389 -2.22 25.13 4.87
CA HIS A 389 -3.44 24.69 5.55
C HIS A 389 -3.19 23.42 6.35
N LEU A 390 -2.29 22.53 5.91
CA LEU A 390 -1.85 21.39 6.70
C LEU A 390 -1.05 21.85 7.93
N HIS A 391 -0.13 22.80 7.79
CA HIS A 391 0.61 23.34 8.94
C HIS A 391 -0.33 23.98 9.96
N VAL A 392 -1.26 24.82 9.52
CA VAL A 392 -2.32 25.39 10.38
C VAL A 392 -3.17 24.27 11.00
N PHE A 393 -3.52 23.22 10.25
CA PHE A 393 -4.27 22.08 10.78
C PHE A 393 -3.50 21.30 11.85
N LEU A 394 -2.18 21.17 11.75
CA LEU A 394 -1.37 20.46 12.73
C LEU A 394 -1.02 21.33 13.95
N GLU A 395 -0.71 22.62 13.77
CA GLU A 395 -0.09 23.45 14.81
C GLU A 395 -1.06 24.37 15.58
N TYR A 396 -2.18 24.80 14.95
CA TYR A 396 -3.07 25.80 15.56
C TYR A 396 -3.81 25.25 16.79
N ASP A 397 -3.67 25.85 17.96
CA ASP A 397 -4.14 25.27 19.23
C ASP A 397 -5.65 25.36 19.46
N GLN A 398 -6.35 26.26 18.76
CA GLN A 398 -7.79 26.45 18.85
C GLN A 398 -8.56 25.67 17.76
N ASP A 399 -9.88 25.55 17.94
CA ASP A 399 -10.81 25.06 16.91
C ASP A 399 -10.63 25.87 15.62
N LEU A 400 -10.32 25.21 14.51
CA LEU A 400 -10.38 25.85 13.20
C LEU A 400 -11.85 26.16 12.94
N CYS A 401 -12.16 27.42 12.63
CA CYS A 401 -13.52 27.89 12.35
C CYS A 401 -14.06 27.40 10.98
N ALA A 402 -13.92 26.10 10.71
CA ALA A 402 -14.68 25.35 9.74
C ALA A 402 -16.17 25.48 10.13
N ARG A 403 -16.84 26.49 9.53
CA ARG A 403 -18.25 26.79 9.80
C ARG A 403 -19.05 25.49 9.84
N PRO A 404 -19.86 25.24 10.89
CA PRO A 404 -20.81 24.15 10.86
C PRO A 404 -21.67 24.28 9.61
N LYS A 405 -21.45 23.41 8.61
CA LYS A 405 -22.28 23.33 7.42
C LYS A 405 -23.68 23.01 7.94
N GLY A 406 -24.61 23.97 7.88
CA GLY A 406 -25.96 23.80 8.43
C GLY A 406 -26.66 22.59 7.81
N LYS A 407 -27.73 22.07 8.43
CA LYS A 407 -28.41 20.83 7.97
C LYS A 407 -28.72 20.83 6.46
N LEU A 408 -29.10 21.98 5.90
CA LEU A 408 -29.33 22.16 4.45
C LEU A 408 -28.06 22.02 3.58
N GLN A 409 -26.89 22.40 4.10
CA GLN A 409 -25.61 22.34 3.40
C GLN A 409 -24.84 21.03 3.65
N GLN A 410 -25.17 20.28 4.71
CA GLN A 410 -24.85 18.85 4.80
C GLN A 410 -25.58 18.06 3.70
N LEU A 411 -26.88 18.33 3.47
CA LEU A 411 -27.59 17.87 2.26
C LEU A 411 -26.93 18.38 0.97
N GLY A 412 -26.33 19.58 1.01
CA GLY A 412 -25.50 20.13 -0.06
C GLY A 412 -24.29 19.27 -0.48
N GLY A 413 -23.86 18.29 0.33
CA GLY A 413 -22.88 17.27 -0.08
C GLY A 413 -23.41 16.38 -1.22
N LEU A 414 -24.71 16.06 -1.20
CA LEU A 414 -25.38 15.35 -2.29
C LEU A 414 -25.53 16.24 -3.53
N VAL A 415 -25.76 17.55 -3.33
CA VAL A 415 -25.83 18.51 -4.45
C VAL A 415 -24.45 18.73 -5.09
N LYS A 416 -23.36 18.78 -4.30
CA LYS A 416 -21.98 18.76 -4.82
C LYS A 416 -21.69 17.46 -5.58
N SER A 417 -22.13 16.29 -5.11
CA SER A 417 -21.86 15.02 -5.81
C SER A 417 -22.66 14.87 -7.11
N LEU A 418 -23.95 15.26 -7.13
CA LEU A 418 -24.73 15.32 -8.37
C LEU A 418 -24.17 16.37 -9.35
N GLY A 419 -23.84 17.57 -8.88
CA GLY A 419 -23.24 18.62 -9.69
C GLY A 419 -21.90 18.21 -10.30
N SER A 420 -21.01 17.63 -9.48
CA SER A 420 -19.71 17.08 -9.92
C SER A 420 -19.86 15.90 -10.90
N THR A 421 -20.90 15.08 -10.75
CA THR A 421 -21.19 13.97 -11.67
C THR A 421 -21.66 14.50 -13.04
N THR A 422 -22.57 15.49 -13.05
CA THR A 422 -23.01 16.14 -14.30
C THR A 422 -21.90 16.94 -14.97
N ASP A 423 -21.09 17.69 -14.20
CA ASP A 423 -19.89 18.39 -14.69
C ASP A 423 -18.86 17.38 -15.26
N GLN A 424 -18.64 16.24 -14.59
CA GLN A 424 -17.80 15.15 -15.11
C GLN A 424 -18.33 14.60 -16.44
N TYR A 425 -19.62 14.27 -16.55
CA TYR A 425 -20.18 13.76 -17.81
C TYR A 425 -20.13 14.80 -18.93
N TYR A 426 -20.37 16.07 -18.62
CA TYR A 426 -20.25 17.17 -19.57
C TYR A 426 -18.81 17.37 -20.04
N LEU A 427 -17.84 17.43 -19.12
CA LEU A 427 -16.41 17.56 -19.43
C LEU A 427 -15.91 16.36 -20.25
N ASN A 428 -16.24 15.13 -19.86
CA ASN A 428 -15.90 13.91 -20.62
C ASN A 428 -16.49 13.90 -22.05
N ALA A 429 -17.64 14.55 -22.27
CA ALA A 429 -18.29 14.59 -23.59
C ALA A 429 -17.82 15.76 -24.46
N THR A 430 -17.36 16.87 -23.86
CA THR A 430 -17.05 18.13 -24.56
C THR A 430 -15.57 18.46 -24.64
N VAL A 431 -14.75 17.91 -23.75
CA VAL A 431 -13.30 18.14 -23.67
C VAL A 431 -12.59 16.84 -23.97
N ARG A 432 -11.74 16.84 -25.00
CA ARG A 432 -10.82 15.73 -25.27
C ARG A 432 -9.47 16.02 -24.63
N ASP A 433 -8.79 14.99 -24.15
CA ASP A 433 -7.43 15.17 -23.65
C ASP A 433 -6.47 15.24 -24.83
N VAL A 434 -5.51 16.16 -24.78
CA VAL A 434 -4.44 16.27 -25.78
C VAL A 434 -3.49 15.06 -25.82
N ASN A 435 -3.63 14.14 -24.86
CA ASN A 435 -2.81 12.94 -24.73
C ASN A 435 -3.68 11.68 -24.55
N ASP A 436 -3.66 10.81 -25.57
CA ASP A 436 -4.32 9.49 -25.62
C ASP A 436 -4.23 8.69 -24.31
N PHE A 437 -3.10 8.79 -23.58
CA PHE A 437 -2.90 8.10 -22.32
C PHE A 437 -3.96 8.46 -21.28
N PHE A 438 -4.28 9.74 -21.10
CA PHE A 438 -5.22 10.18 -20.07
C PHE A 438 -6.67 9.87 -20.45
N GLU A 439 -7.02 9.85 -21.74
CA GLU A 439 -8.32 9.33 -22.20
C GLU A 439 -8.47 7.84 -21.88
N GLN A 440 -7.45 7.03 -22.20
CA GLN A 440 -7.44 5.60 -21.88
C GLN A 440 -7.47 5.32 -20.37
N GLN A 441 -6.73 6.10 -19.57
CA GLN A 441 -6.78 6.01 -18.10
C GLN A 441 -8.16 6.42 -17.57
N MET A 442 -8.81 7.45 -18.12
CA MET A 442 -10.16 7.85 -17.67
C MET A 442 -11.18 6.74 -17.91
N VAL A 443 -11.14 6.08 -19.07
CA VAL A 443 -12.01 4.94 -19.37
C VAL A 443 -11.72 3.77 -18.42
N SER A 444 -10.47 3.31 -18.37
CA SER A 444 -10.04 2.17 -17.55
C SER A 444 -10.35 2.36 -16.06
N LEU A 445 -10.04 3.55 -15.52
CA LEU A 445 -10.27 3.86 -14.11
C LEU A 445 -11.76 4.03 -13.78
N THR A 446 -12.56 4.55 -14.72
CA THR A 446 -14.02 4.63 -14.54
C THR A 446 -14.65 3.24 -14.52
N GLU A 447 -14.19 2.32 -15.37
CA GLU A 447 -14.62 0.92 -15.35
C GLU A 447 -14.20 0.23 -14.05
N TYR A 448 -12.92 0.31 -13.69
CA TYR A 448 -12.38 -0.29 -12.46
C TYR A 448 -13.07 0.22 -11.19
N HIS A 449 -13.29 1.54 -11.08
CA HIS A 449 -14.05 2.12 -9.97
C HIS A 449 -15.50 1.60 -9.94
N THR A 450 -16.14 1.45 -11.10
CA THR A 450 -17.51 0.91 -11.20
C THR A 450 -17.56 -0.53 -10.70
N GLN A 451 -16.61 -1.38 -11.13
CA GLN A 451 -16.49 -2.76 -10.65
C GLN A 451 -16.26 -2.82 -9.13
N LEU A 452 -15.37 -1.98 -8.59
CA LEU A 452 -15.13 -1.89 -7.13
C LEU A 452 -16.36 -1.43 -6.34
N ARG A 453 -17.06 -0.40 -6.82
CA ARG A 453 -18.29 0.11 -6.20
C ARG A 453 -19.38 -0.96 -6.19
N ASP A 454 -19.58 -1.63 -7.32
CA ASP A 454 -20.60 -2.66 -7.46
C ASP A 454 -20.25 -3.92 -6.64
N ALA A 455 -18.97 -4.27 -6.55
CA ALA A 455 -18.49 -5.33 -5.64
C ALA A 455 -18.72 -4.95 -4.17
N THR A 456 -18.32 -3.74 -3.76
CA THR A 456 -18.56 -3.20 -2.40
C THR A 456 -20.03 -3.32 -2.03
N GLY A 457 -20.92 -2.78 -2.86
CA GLY A 457 -22.37 -2.83 -2.62
C GLY A 457 -22.99 -4.23 -2.74
N ARG A 458 -22.31 -5.24 -3.29
CA ARG A 458 -22.73 -6.66 -3.19
C ARG A 458 -22.26 -7.28 -1.88
N THR A 459 -21.02 -7.00 -1.47
CA THR A 459 -20.46 -7.47 -0.20
C THR A 459 -21.22 -6.87 0.99
N ASP A 460 -21.58 -5.59 0.96
CA ASP A 460 -22.38 -4.96 2.02
C ASP A 460 -23.71 -5.72 2.22
N ARG A 461 -24.48 -5.93 1.14
CA ARG A 461 -25.72 -6.72 1.15
C ARG A 461 -25.51 -8.17 1.62
N MET A 462 -24.41 -8.80 1.24
CA MET A 462 -24.07 -10.16 1.71
C MET A 462 -23.84 -10.17 3.24
N THR A 463 -23.06 -9.22 3.78
CA THR A 463 -22.82 -9.12 5.23
C THR A 463 -24.09 -8.79 6.01
N GLU A 464 -24.99 -7.99 5.44
CA GLU A 464 -26.34 -7.73 5.98
C GLU A 464 -27.17 -9.02 6.05
N LYS A 465 -27.20 -9.84 4.98
CA LYS A 465 -27.92 -11.12 4.99
C LYS A 465 -27.33 -12.16 5.94
N HIS A 466 -26.01 -12.20 6.13
CA HIS A 466 -25.42 -13.03 7.18
C HIS A 466 -25.80 -12.54 8.60
N LYS A 467 -25.96 -11.22 8.83
CA LYS A 467 -26.47 -10.67 10.10
C LYS A 467 -27.95 -11.05 10.31
N GLU A 468 -28.82 -10.87 9.31
CA GLU A 468 -30.24 -11.29 9.37
C GLU A 468 -30.42 -12.81 9.62
N LEU A 469 -29.58 -13.64 9.00
CA LEU A 469 -29.62 -15.09 9.20
C LEU A 469 -29.12 -15.47 10.61
N ALA A 470 -28.09 -14.81 11.13
CA ALA A 470 -27.64 -14.97 12.50
C ALA A 470 -28.74 -14.63 13.53
N ASP A 471 -29.45 -13.51 13.33
CA ASP A 471 -30.59 -13.12 14.17
C ASP A 471 -31.74 -14.14 14.11
N SER A 472 -31.95 -14.73 12.92
CA SER A 472 -32.96 -15.79 12.74
C SER A 472 -32.57 -17.08 13.48
N TYR A 473 -31.30 -17.48 13.44
CA TYR A 473 -30.79 -18.60 14.24
C TYR A 473 -30.85 -18.33 15.75
N ILE A 474 -30.61 -17.08 16.20
CA ILE A 474 -30.77 -16.70 17.61
C ILE A 474 -32.23 -16.86 18.05
N LYS A 475 -33.20 -16.40 17.24
CA LYS A 475 -34.64 -16.56 17.53
C LYS A 475 -35.06 -18.03 17.60
N ILE A 476 -34.64 -18.84 16.62
CA ILE A 476 -34.92 -20.29 16.60
C ILE A 476 -34.28 -20.98 17.81
N SER A 477 -33.01 -20.71 18.12
CA SER A 477 -32.31 -21.29 19.26
C SER A 477 -32.94 -20.91 20.60
N SER A 478 -33.47 -19.69 20.72
CA SER A 478 -34.19 -19.23 21.92
C SER A 478 -35.52 -19.97 22.08
N GLY A 479 -36.30 -20.13 21.00
CA GLY A 479 -37.55 -20.90 21.02
C GLY A 479 -37.33 -22.39 21.34
N LEU A 480 -36.28 -23.00 20.77
CA LEU A 480 -35.88 -24.38 21.09
C LEU A 480 -35.46 -24.53 22.57
N LEU A 481 -34.76 -23.56 23.13
CA LEU A 481 -34.38 -23.57 24.55
C LEU A 481 -35.61 -23.46 25.47
N GLN A 482 -36.60 -22.63 25.12
CA GLN A 482 -37.86 -22.54 25.85
C GLN A 482 -38.66 -23.86 25.81
N LEU A 483 -38.68 -24.54 24.66
CA LEU A 483 -39.29 -25.87 24.52
C LEU A 483 -38.54 -26.94 25.33
N ALA A 484 -37.20 -26.97 25.27
CA ALA A 484 -36.37 -27.89 26.05
C ALA A 484 -36.48 -27.66 27.57
N ASN A 485 -36.75 -26.43 28.03
CA ASN A 485 -37.05 -26.15 29.44
C ASN A 485 -38.48 -26.58 29.84
N SER A 486 -39.35 -26.87 28.89
CA SER A 486 -40.76 -27.24 29.11
C SER A 486 -41.01 -28.75 28.97
N ASP A 487 -40.08 -29.50 28.40
CA ASP A 487 -40.20 -30.93 28.08
C ASP A 487 -38.98 -31.70 28.58
N ASN A 488 -39.19 -32.86 29.23
CA ASN A 488 -38.12 -33.64 29.90
C ASN A 488 -37.22 -34.45 28.91
N GLY A 489 -37.21 -34.07 27.63
CA GLY A 489 -36.51 -34.78 26.55
C GLY A 489 -35.10 -34.23 26.25
N HIS A 490 -34.31 -34.98 25.49
CA HIS A 490 -32.94 -34.62 25.08
C HIS A 490 -32.84 -33.55 23.97
N LEU A 491 -33.75 -32.56 23.97
CA LEU A 491 -33.73 -31.44 23.01
C LEU A 491 -32.60 -30.43 23.30
N ASP A 492 -32.09 -30.45 24.53
CA ASP A 492 -30.90 -29.74 25.02
C ASP A 492 -29.61 -29.99 24.20
N LYS A 493 -29.60 -31.02 23.33
CA LYS A 493 -28.45 -31.32 22.45
C LYS A 493 -28.52 -30.65 21.06
N PHE A 494 -29.65 -30.07 20.68
CA PHE A 494 -29.88 -29.45 19.36
C PHE A 494 -29.59 -27.93 19.33
N PHE A 495 -28.38 -27.52 19.73
CA PHE A 495 -27.97 -26.11 19.63
C PHE A 495 -27.37 -25.76 18.25
N ALA A 496 -28.09 -24.91 17.51
CA ALA A 496 -27.55 -24.25 16.31
C ALA A 496 -26.39 -23.32 16.69
N ARG A 497 -25.18 -23.61 16.22
CA ARG A 497 -23.97 -22.85 16.58
C ARG A 497 -23.98 -21.43 16.02
N LYS A 498 -23.50 -20.44 16.81
CA LYS A 498 -23.26 -19.03 16.43
C LYS A 498 -22.15 -18.84 15.36
N VAL A 499 -22.14 -19.61 14.28
CA VAL A 499 -21.14 -19.50 13.21
C VAL A 499 -21.42 -18.27 12.33
N GLU A 500 -22.68 -18.01 12.01
CA GLU A 500 -23.09 -17.03 11.01
C GLU A 500 -22.71 -15.58 11.37
N SER A 501 -22.89 -15.19 12.63
CA SER A 501 -22.48 -13.87 13.13
C SER A 501 -20.97 -13.65 13.00
N ARG A 502 -20.16 -14.70 13.19
CA ARG A 502 -18.70 -14.64 13.00
C ARG A 502 -18.34 -14.48 11.54
N VAL A 503 -18.96 -15.26 10.65
CA VAL A 503 -18.78 -15.15 9.19
C VAL A 503 -19.11 -13.74 8.70
N ALA A 504 -20.25 -13.17 9.14
CA ALA A 504 -20.63 -11.80 8.82
C ALA A 504 -19.55 -10.77 9.23
N SER A 505 -19.03 -10.92 10.45
CA SER A 505 -18.04 -10.00 11.03
C SER A 505 -16.68 -10.11 10.33
N ASP A 506 -16.22 -11.34 10.06
CA ASP A 506 -14.98 -11.62 9.33
C ASP A 506 -15.03 -11.05 7.91
N GLN A 507 -16.15 -11.20 7.20
CA GLN A 507 -16.32 -10.69 5.84
C GLN A 507 -16.41 -9.15 5.79
N ASP A 508 -17.10 -8.52 6.73
CA ASP A 508 -17.21 -7.06 6.83
C ASP A 508 -15.81 -6.43 7.07
N LEU A 509 -15.05 -7.00 8.02
CA LEU A 509 -13.70 -6.54 8.37
C LEU A 509 -12.62 -6.83 7.31
N LYS A 510 -12.67 -7.99 6.64
CA LYS A 510 -11.60 -8.40 5.71
C LYS A 510 -11.89 -8.07 4.25
N LEU A 511 -13.12 -8.32 3.79
CA LEU A 511 -13.49 -8.13 2.38
C LEU A 511 -14.13 -6.76 2.16
N ALA A 512 -15.16 -6.41 2.94
CA ALA A 512 -15.91 -5.18 2.70
C ALA A 512 -15.03 -3.94 2.92
N ASP A 513 -14.25 -3.89 4.01
CA ASP A 513 -13.32 -2.77 4.26
C ASP A 513 -12.20 -2.66 3.22
N THR A 514 -11.66 -3.77 2.74
CA THR A 514 -10.68 -3.76 1.64
C THR A 514 -11.30 -3.19 0.36
N LEU A 515 -12.52 -3.58 0.01
CA LEU A 515 -13.23 -3.05 -1.16
C LEU A 515 -13.58 -1.57 -0.98
N ARG A 516 -14.07 -1.15 0.19
CA ARG A 516 -14.36 0.26 0.53
C ARG A 516 -13.09 1.12 0.43
N TYR A 517 -11.93 0.61 0.86
CA TYR A 517 -10.64 1.29 0.74
C TYR A 517 -10.28 1.55 -0.74
N TYR A 518 -10.22 0.51 -1.58
CA TYR A 518 -9.88 0.68 -2.99
C TYR A 518 -10.95 1.44 -3.79
N MET A 519 -12.23 1.34 -3.43
CA MET A 519 -13.32 2.15 -4.02
C MET A 519 -13.09 3.64 -3.77
N ARG A 520 -12.63 4.03 -2.58
CA ARG A 520 -12.31 5.43 -2.23
C ARG A 520 -11.05 5.92 -2.94
N ASP A 521 -9.99 5.12 -2.97
CA ASP A 521 -8.74 5.49 -3.65
C ASP A 521 -8.89 5.59 -5.18
N SER A 522 -9.65 4.68 -5.80
CA SER A 522 -10.01 4.77 -7.22
C SER A 522 -10.88 6.00 -7.53
N GLN A 523 -11.79 6.40 -6.62
CA GLN A 523 -12.53 7.65 -6.76
C GLN A 523 -11.62 8.87 -6.66
N ALA A 524 -10.63 8.89 -5.76
CA ALA A 524 -9.67 9.99 -5.65
C ALA A 524 -8.82 10.15 -6.93
N ALA A 525 -8.35 9.03 -7.50
CA ALA A 525 -7.65 9.02 -8.78
C ALA A 525 -8.56 9.45 -9.95
N LYS A 526 -9.86 9.09 -9.92
CA LYS A 526 -10.85 9.56 -10.91
C LYS A 526 -11.10 11.07 -10.77
N SER A 527 -11.18 11.61 -9.56
CA SER A 527 -11.30 13.05 -9.29
C SER A 527 -10.07 13.85 -9.76
N LEU A 528 -8.87 13.27 -9.78
CA LEU A 528 -7.70 13.86 -10.45
C LEU A 528 -7.93 14.03 -11.96
N LEU A 529 -8.39 12.99 -12.65
CA LEU A 529 -8.61 13.07 -14.10
C LEU A 529 -9.72 14.08 -14.47
N VAL A 530 -10.76 14.21 -13.63
CA VAL A 530 -11.80 15.26 -13.81
C VAL A 530 -11.21 16.66 -13.63
N ARG A 531 -10.39 16.88 -12.58
CA ARG A 531 -9.70 18.17 -12.36
C ARG A 531 -8.78 18.51 -13.53
N ARG A 532 -8.08 17.51 -14.10
CA ARG A 532 -7.28 17.67 -15.33
C ARG A 532 -8.12 18.13 -16.53
N LEU A 533 -9.26 17.51 -16.81
CA LEU A 533 -10.17 17.95 -17.89
C LEU A 533 -10.68 19.38 -17.66
N LYS A 534 -10.99 19.74 -16.41
CA LYS A 534 -11.39 21.11 -16.03
C LYS A 534 -10.27 22.13 -16.29
N CYS A 535 -9.02 21.78 -15.99
CA CYS A 535 -7.86 22.61 -16.33
C CYS A 535 -7.70 22.78 -17.84
N LEU A 536 -7.89 21.71 -18.64
CA LEU A 536 -7.86 21.79 -20.11
C LEU A 536 -8.98 22.68 -20.66
N ALA A 537 -10.22 22.54 -20.16
CA ALA A 537 -11.35 23.39 -20.53
C ALA A 537 -11.08 24.87 -20.24
N ASN A 538 -10.51 25.18 -19.07
CA ASN A 538 -10.13 26.53 -18.68
C ASN A 538 -9.02 27.09 -19.58
N TYR A 539 -8.01 26.29 -19.92
CA TYR A 539 -6.94 26.66 -20.84
C TYR A 539 -7.45 26.96 -22.25
N GLU A 540 -8.32 26.10 -22.81
CA GLU A 540 -8.96 26.36 -24.10
C GLU A 540 -9.80 27.65 -24.07
N ASN A 541 -10.61 27.85 -23.03
CA ASN A 541 -11.43 29.05 -22.90
C ASN A 541 -10.58 30.32 -22.77
N ALA A 542 -9.46 30.28 -22.04
CA ALA A 542 -8.50 31.37 -21.96
C ALA A 542 -7.86 31.68 -23.33
N ASN A 543 -7.46 30.66 -24.09
CA ASN A 543 -6.94 30.84 -25.46
C ASN A 543 -8.00 31.43 -26.41
N ARG A 544 -9.25 30.93 -26.37
CA ARG A 544 -10.36 31.50 -27.16
C ARG A 544 -10.64 32.96 -26.78
N ALA A 545 -10.49 33.34 -25.50
CA ALA A 545 -10.63 34.71 -25.04
C ALA A 545 -9.47 35.61 -25.52
N LEU A 546 -8.23 35.12 -25.45
CA LEU A 546 -7.03 35.78 -25.96
C LEU A 546 -7.15 36.05 -27.47
N GLU A 547 -7.57 35.05 -28.25
CA GLU A 547 -7.79 35.23 -29.69
C GLU A 547 -8.90 36.25 -29.99
N LYS A 548 -10.01 36.24 -29.24
CA LYS A 548 -11.05 37.28 -29.37
C LYS A 548 -10.51 38.68 -29.04
N ALA A 549 -9.62 38.82 -28.05
CA ALA A 549 -8.98 40.09 -27.72
C ALA A 549 -8.00 40.55 -28.82
N ARG A 550 -7.17 39.64 -29.35
CA ARG A 550 -6.28 39.89 -30.48
C ARG A 550 -7.04 40.37 -31.73
N HIS A 551 -8.17 39.74 -32.05
CA HIS A 551 -9.01 40.15 -33.18
C HIS A 551 -9.65 41.52 -32.97
N LYS A 552 -10.06 41.87 -31.74
CA LYS A 552 -10.62 43.20 -31.42
C LYS A 552 -9.59 44.33 -31.46
N ASN A 553 -8.35 44.06 -31.08
CA ASN A 553 -7.28 45.06 -31.04
C ASN A 553 -6.48 45.14 -32.35
N LYS A 554 -6.88 44.41 -33.39
CA LYS A 554 -6.15 44.28 -34.65
C LYS A 554 -6.04 45.59 -35.44
N ASP A 555 -7.01 46.48 -35.27
CA ASP A 555 -7.08 47.78 -35.95
C ASP A 555 -6.49 48.93 -35.12
N ILE A 556 -5.99 48.65 -33.91
CA ILE A 556 -5.29 49.64 -33.08
C ILE A 556 -3.82 49.69 -33.53
N HIS A 557 -3.59 50.42 -34.62
CA HIS A 557 -2.23 50.82 -35.02
C HIS A 557 -1.64 51.78 -33.97
N ALA A 558 -0.38 51.53 -33.61
CA ALA A 558 0.41 52.37 -32.70
C ALA A 558 0.96 53.62 -33.39
#